data_AF-A0A5B0E2T5-F1
#
_entry.id   AF-A0A5B0E2T5-F1
#
_cell.length_a   1.000
_cell.length_b   1.000
_cell.length_c   1.000
_cell.angle_alpha   90.00
_cell.angle_beta   90.00
_cell.angle_gamma   90.00
#
_symmetry.space_group_name_H-M   'P 1'
#
loop_
_entity.id
_entity.type
_entity.pdbx_description
1 polymer ?
#
loop_
_entity_poly.entity_id
_entity_poly.type
_entity_poly.pdbx_seq_one_letter_code
_entity_poly.pdbx_strand_id
1 'polypeptide(L)' 'MAAKRRPRGTLVDPVQLGYPVERRNKDRFAAIARNANISAAALFDLLVENMPLDEHGKPLWLHDQLADQDGELPIDSV' A
#
# COMPACT_ATOMS: atom_id res chain seq x y z
N MET A 1 3.68 -22.46 -8.56
CA MET A 1 4.54 -22.25 -7.37
C MET A 1 3.71 -21.58 -6.28
N ALA A 2 3.61 -22.18 -5.09
CA ALA A 2 2.81 -21.63 -3.99
C ALA A 2 3.43 -20.34 -3.45
N ALA A 3 2.62 -19.35 -3.10
CA ALA A 3 3.09 -18.11 -2.48
C ALA A 3 3.81 -18.42 -1.17
N LYS A 4 4.94 -17.77 -0.90
CA LYS A 4 5.70 -17.93 0.35
C LYS A 4 4.78 -17.57 1.52
N ARG A 5 4.47 -18.56 2.34
CA ARG A 5 3.66 -18.38 3.55
C ARG A 5 4.55 -17.83 4.65
N ARG A 6 4.03 -16.87 5.41
CA ARG A 6 4.72 -16.36 6.61
C ARG A 6 4.81 -17.51 7.64
N PRO A 7 5.90 -17.65 8.40
CA PRO A 7 6.00 -18.65 9.45
C PRO A 7 4.84 -18.52 10.46
N ARG A 8 4.37 -19.64 11.00
CA ARG A 8 3.30 -19.63 12.01
C ARG A 8 3.82 -18.98 13.30
N GLY A 9 2.98 -18.17 13.96
CA GLY A 9 3.32 -17.53 15.24
C GLY A 9 4.10 -16.21 15.15
N THR A 10 4.32 -15.66 13.95
CA THR A 10 4.99 -14.34 13.78
C THR A 10 4.03 -13.15 13.83
N LEU A 11 2.73 -13.40 13.91
CA LEU A 11 1.69 -12.36 13.99
C LEU A 11 1.17 -12.31 15.42
N VAL A 12 1.13 -11.13 16.01
CA VAL A 12 0.64 -10.91 17.38
C VAL A 12 -0.89 -10.85 17.40
N ASP A 13 -1.48 -10.06 16.49
CA ASP A 13 -2.94 -9.91 16.35
C ASP A 13 -3.32 -9.88 14.86
N PRO A 14 -3.58 -11.04 14.23
CA PRO A 14 -3.80 -11.13 12.79
C PRO A 14 -5.21 -10.71 12.38
N VAL A 15 -5.33 -9.73 11.48
CA VAL A 15 -6.59 -9.27 10.87
C VAL A 15 -6.60 -9.51 9.36
N GLN A 16 -7.77 -9.82 8.78
CA GLN A 16 -7.93 -9.98 7.33
C GLN A 16 -8.35 -8.68 6.65
N LEU A 17 -7.69 -8.34 5.53
CA LEU A 17 -8.09 -7.24 4.66
C LEU A 17 -9.30 -7.71 3.81
N GLY A 18 -10.50 -7.24 4.16
CA GLY A 18 -11.77 -7.71 3.60
C GLY A 18 -12.29 -6.94 2.37
N TYR A 19 -11.52 -6.00 1.82
CA TYR A 19 -11.98 -5.14 0.72
C TYR A 19 -11.52 -5.65 -0.65
N PRO A 20 -12.35 -5.47 -1.71
CA PRO A 20 -11.96 -5.80 -3.08
C PRO A 20 -10.90 -4.81 -3.60
N VAL A 21 -9.97 -5.32 -4.42
CA VAL A 21 -8.93 -4.52 -5.07
C VAL A 21 -8.79 -4.93 -6.53
N GLU A 22 -8.23 -4.03 -7.35
CA GLU A 22 -7.93 -4.30 -8.76
C GLU A 22 -7.01 -5.51 -8.93
N ARG A 23 -7.40 -6.45 -9.81
CA ARG A 23 -6.64 -7.69 -10.07
C ARG A 23 -5.20 -7.39 -10.49
N ARG A 24 -5.03 -6.45 -11.41
CA ARG A 24 -3.70 -6.03 -11.91
C ARG A 24 -2.78 -5.58 -10.78
N ASN A 25 -3.31 -4.80 -9.84
CA ASN A 25 -2.53 -4.29 -8.71
C ASN A 25 -2.20 -5.40 -7.72
N LYS A 26 -3.15 -6.31 -7.47
CA LYS A 26 -2.91 -7.52 -6.66
C LYS A 26 -1.79 -8.39 -7.23
N ASP A 27 -1.81 -8.64 -8.53
CA ASP A 27 -0.81 -9.48 -9.19
C ASP A 27 0.57 -8.83 -9.17
N ARG A 28 0.63 -7.50 -9.41
CA ARG A 28 1.86 -6.71 -9.27
C ARG A 28 2.41 -6.76 -7.84
N PHE A 29 1.54 -6.59 -6.85
CA PHE A 29 1.92 -6.65 -5.43
C PHE A 29 2.51 -8.01 -5.05
N ALA A 30 1.87 -9.10 -5.50
CA ALA A 30 2.37 -10.45 -5.28
C ALA A 30 3.73 -10.72 -5.96
N ALA A 31 3.98 -10.11 -7.13
CA ALA A 31 5.27 -10.19 -7.82
C ALA A 31 6.37 -9.45 -7.04
N ILE A 32 6.10 -8.25 -6.51
CA ILE A 32 7.05 -7.49 -5.69
C ILE A 32 7.43 -8.29 -4.43
N ALA A 33 6.45 -8.83 -3.71
CA ALA A 33 6.70 -9.64 -2.52
C ALA A 33 7.57 -10.88 -2.84
N ARG A 34 7.31 -11.52 -3.99
CA ARG A 34 8.10 -12.66 -4.47
C ARG A 34 9.55 -12.27 -4.74
N ASN A 35 9.78 -11.16 -5.44
CA ASN A 35 11.12 -10.66 -5.74
C ASN A 35 11.90 -10.29 -4.46
N ALA A 36 11.19 -9.79 -3.45
CA ALA A 36 11.74 -9.51 -2.12
C ALA A 36 11.85 -10.75 -1.21
N ASN A 37 11.47 -11.95 -1.69
CA ASN A 37 11.49 -13.21 -0.94
C ASN A 37 10.71 -13.15 0.39
N ILE A 38 9.60 -12.40 0.43
CA ILE A 38 8.69 -12.29 1.58
C ILE A 38 7.25 -12.61 1.18
N SER A 39 6.37 -12.77 2.16
CA SER A 39 4.94 -12.94 1.89
C SER A 39 4.30 -11.61 1.52
N ALA A 40 3.22 -11.64 0.74
CA ALA A 40 2.46 -10.43 0.41
C ALA A 40 1.92 -9.71 1.66
N ALA A 41 1.49 -10.47 2.68
CA ALA A 41 1.07 -9.90 3.96
C ALA A 41 2.22 -9.20 4.69
N ALA A 42 3.42 -9.79 4.72
CA ALA A 42 4.59 -9.14 5.33
C ALA A 42 5.00 -7.87 4.57
N LEU A 43 4.91 -7.88 3.23
CA LEU A 43 5.14 -6.68 2.43
C LEU A 43 4.11 -5.57 2.78
N PHE A 44 2.85 -5.95 3.01
CA PHE A 44 1.82 -4.98 3.41
C PHE A 44 2.16 -4.32 4.74
N ASP A 45 2.47 -5.11 5.78
CA ASP A 45 2.84 -4.57 7.09
C ASP A 45 4.05 -3.63 6.97
N LEU A 46 5.09 -4.05 6.26
CA LEU A 46 6.30 -3.23 6.04
C LEU A 46 6.00 -1.93 5.30
N LEU A 47 5.09 -1.95 4.31
CA LEU A 47 4.72 -0.73 3.60
C LEU A 47 3.97 0.24 4.49
N VAL A 48 3.09 -0.23 5.37
CA VAL A 48 2.37 0.61 6.32
C VAL A 48 3.33 1.19 7.37
N GLU A 49 4.25 0.38 7.90
CA GLU A 49 5.24 0.81 8.90
C GLU A 49 6.24 1.84 8.35
N ASN A 50 6.58 1.78 7.06
CA ASN A 50 7.61 2.62 6.45
C ASN A 50 7.06 3.65 5.47
N MET A 51 5.75 3.88 5.45
CA MET A 51 5.14 4.84 4.54
C MET A 51 5.57 6.26 4.92
N PRO A 52 6.12 7.06 3.99
CA PRO A 52 6.37 8.46 4.28
C PRO A 52 5.03 9.21 4.36
N LEU A 53 4.81 9.86 5.50
CA LEU A 53 3.59 10.61 5.81
C LEU A 53 3.89 12.10 5.96
N ASP A 54 2.88 12.94 5.74
CA ASP A 54 2.88 14.35 6.11
C ASP A 54 2.60 14.55 7.62
N GLU A 55 2.55 15.80 8.04
CA GLU A 55 2.24 16.19 9.43
C GLU A 55 0.82 15.80 9.89
N HIS A 56 -0.08 15.44 8.97
CA HIS A 56 -1.44 15.00 9.23
C HIS A 56 -1.61 13.48 9.16
N GLY A 57 -0.52 12.73 8.94
CA GLY A 57 -0.54 11.28 8.81
C GLY A 57 -1.05 10.78 7.46
N LYS A 58 -1.07 11.61 6.42
CA LYS A 58 -1.43 11.22 5.05
C LYS A 58 -0.19 10.86 4.24
N PRO A 59 -0.25 9.86 3.34
CA PRO A 59 0.89 9.54 2.47
C PRO A 59 1.27 10.73 1.59
N LEU A 60 2.57 11.01 1.45
CA LEU A 60 3.03 12.17 0.68
C LEU A 60 2.55 12.17 -0.78
N TRP A 61 2.48 10.99 -1.40
CA TRP A 61 2.01 10.81 -2.78
C TRP A 61 0.49 10.86 -2.93
N LEU A 62 -0.27 10.88 -1.82
CA LEU A 62 -1.73 10.93 -1.86
C LEU A 62 -2.22 12.31 -2.30
N HIS A 63 -1.51 13.37 -1.91
CA HIS A 63 -1.85 14.76 -2.27
C HIS A 63 -1.86 14.94 -3.78
N ASP A 64 -0.84 14.45 -4.48
CA ASP A 64 -0.74 14.56 -5.94
C ASP A 64 -1.91 13.85 -6.66
N GLN A 65 -2.44 12.76 -6.10
CA GLN A 65 -3.55 12.02 -6.71
C GLN A 65 -4.93 12.58 -6.38
N LEU A 66 -5.08 13.26 -5.24
CA LEU A 66 -6.34 13.88 -4.83
C LEU A 66 -6.48 15.32 -5.32
N ALA A 67 -5.36 16.04 -5.50
CA ALA A 67 -5.35 17.37 -6.13
C ALA A 67 -5.95 17.32 -7.55
N ASP A 68 -5.71 16.23 -8.28
CA ASP A 68 -6.31 15.98 -9.60
C ASP A 68 -7.82 15.67 -9.53
N GLN A 69 -8.37 15.33 -8.36
CA GLN A 69 -9.78 14.96 -8.18
C GLN A 69 -10.66 16.07 -7.62
N ASP A 70 -10.10 16.99 -6.83
CA ASP A 70 -10.87 18.06 -6.19
C ASP A 70 -11.21 19.24 -7.12
N GLY A 71 -10.74 19.22 -8.37
CA GLY A 71 -11.16 20.19 -9.39
C GLY A 71 -10.85 21.65 -9.05
N GLU A 72 -9.97 21.89 -8.08
CA GLU A 72 -9.42 23.22 -7.84
C GLU A 72 -8.51 23.55 -9.01
N LEU A 73 -9.06 24.29 -9.98
CA LEU A 73 -8.30 25.00 -10.99
C LEU A 73 -7.18 25.77 -10.26
N PRO A 74 -5.91 25.68 -10.70
CA PRO A 74 -4.92 26.65 -10.26
C PRO A 74 -5.46 28.01 -10.65
N ILE A 75 -5.84 28.82 -9.64
CA ILE A 75 -6.08 30.23 -9.86
C ILE A 75 -4.68 30.80 -10.02
N ASP A 76 -4.18 30.79 -11.26
CA ASP A 76 -3.03 31.60 -11.65
C ASP A 76 -3.34 33.03 -11.18
N SER A 77 -2.69 33.38 -10.09
CA SER A 77 -2.75 34.72 -9.52
C SER A 77 -1.78 35.57 -10.32
N VAL A 78 -2.37 36.34 -11.24
CA VAL A 78 -1.87 37.56 -11.89
C VAL A 78 -0.91 37.37 -13.06
#